data_AF-A0A317JQA2-F1
#
_entry.id   AF-A0A317JQA2-F1
#
_cell.length_a   1.000
_cell.length_b   1.000
_cell.length_c   1.000
_cell.angle_alpha   90.00
_cell.angle_beta   90.00
_cell.angle_gamma   90.00
#
_symmetry.space_group_name_H-M   'P 1'
#
loop_
_entity.id
_entity.type
_entity.pdbx_description
1 polymer ?
#
loop_
_entity_poly.entity_id
_entity_poly.type
_entity_poly.pdbx_seq_one_letter_code
_entity_poly.pdbx_strand_id
1 'polypeptide(L)'
;MFFHVDINSYFATMLQQENPALRGKPIGVVKGVGRSCIIASSNEAKTFGVKTGCRVREARLLCPIITLVPANFDLCLASTRKLKELFHHLCPHVDIFSLDEAFLNMTGCEILMRQLLHSSPPLGGGGRGRCSTLEQQFGHLIQSRIKEMLGTWYSAM
;
A
#
# COMPACT_ATOMS: atom_id res chain seq x y z
N MET A 1 -5.18 5.16 -21.50
CA MET A 1 -4.31 5.47 -20.35
C MET A 1 -4.59 4.47 -19.24
N PHE A 2 -3.53 3.89 -18.67
CA PHE A 2 -3.63 2.92 -17.58
C PHE A 2 -2.83 3.38 -16.37
N PHE A 3 -3.39 3.21 -15.19
CA PHE A 3 -2.68 3.36 -13.92
C PHE A 3 -2.52 1.98 -13.29
N HIS A 4 -1.27 1.61 -13.00
CA HIS A 4 -0.94 0.44 -12.21
C HIS A 4 -0.82 0.87 -10.75
N VAL A 5 -1.56 0.19 -9.87
CA VAL A 5 -1.53 0.41 -8.44
C VAL A 5 -1.00 -0.85 -7.77
N ASP A 6 0.08 -0.71 -7.01
CA ASP A 6 0.73 -1.77 -6.22
C ASP A 6 1.07 -1.20 -4.83
N ILE A 7 0.54 -1.85 -3.79
CA ILE A 7 0.76 -1.44 -2.40
C ILE A 7 1.95 -2.21 -1.81
N ASN A 8 3.08 -1.52 -1.72
CA ASN A 8 4.29 -2.05 -1.11
C ASN A 8 4.08 -2.59 0.31
N SER A 9 4.63 -3.78 0.57
CA SER A 9 4.65 -4.40 1.90
C SER A 9 3.25 -4.66 2.48
N TYR A 10 2.26 -4.91 1.62
CA TYR A 10 0.84 -4.95 1.94
C TYR A 10 0.46 -5.61 3.28
N PHE A 11 0.80 -6.89 3.47
CA PHE A 11 0.45 -7.61 4.71
C PHE A 11 1.06 -6.97 5.96
N ALA A 12 2.31 -6.50 5.87
CA ALA A 12 2.97 -5.83 6.99
C ALA A 12 2.29 -4.48 7.29
N THR A 13 1.96 -3.72 6.24
CA THR A 13 1.23 -2.45 6.36
C THR A 13 -0.15 -2.64 7.00
N MET A 14 -0.92 -3.66 6.60
CA MET A 14 -2.24 -3.91 7.19
C MET A 14 -2.14 -4.26 8.68
N LEU A 15 -1.15 -5.07 9.06
CA LEU A 15 -0.92 -5.43 10.46
C LEU A 15 -0.43 -4.24 11.30
N GLN A 16 0.42 -3.36 10.75
CA GLN A 16 0.85 -2.13 11.42
C GLN A 16 -0.27 -1.09 11.54
N GLN A 17 -1.20 -1.11 10.59
CA GLN A 17 -2.39 -0.26 10.67
C GLN A 17 -3.32 -0.74 11.79
N GLU A 18 -3.60 -2.04 11.86
CA GLU A 18 -4.44 -2.66 12.89
C GLU A 18 -3.80 -2.58 14.29
N ASN A 19 -2.49 -2.78 14.39
CA ASN A 19 -1.77 -2.74 15.65
C ASN A 19 -0.71 -1.62 15.66
N PRO A 20 -1.03 -0.46 16.25
CA PRO A 20 -0.10 0.67 16.34
C PRO A 20 1.23 0.35 17.01
N ALA A 21 1.30 -0.67 17.87
CA ALA A 21 2.54 -1.06 18.53
C ALA A 21 3.59 -1.66 17.58
N LEU A 22 3.21 -2.02 16.35
CA LEU A 22 4.11 -2.55 15.31
C LEU A 22 4.70 -1.47 14.39
N ARG A 23 4.23 -0.23 14.51
CA ARG A 23 4.62 0.89 13.65
C ARG A 23 6.06 1.32 13.92
N GLY A 24 6.83 1.58 12.87
CA GLY A 24 8.23 1.99 13.00
C GLY A 24 9.16 0.85 13.44
N LYS A 25 8.67 -0.39 13.49
CA LYS A 25 9.45 -1.56 13.89
C LYS A 25 9.71 -2.46 12.68
N PRO A 26 10.88 -3.10 12.59
CA PRO A 26 11.12 -4.12 11.58
C PRO A 26 10.25 -5.33 11.90
N ILE A 27 9.20 -5.53 11.10
CA ILE A 27 8.32 -6.69 11.22
C ILE A 27 8.46 -7.63 10.03
N GLY A 28 8.39 -8.93 10.32
CA GLY A 28 8.34 -10.00 9.32
C GLY A 28 7.06 -10.80 9.50
N VAL A 29 6.18 -10.78 8.50
CA VAL A 29 4.93 -11.53 8.53
C VAL A 29 5.21 -12.99 8.20
N VAL A 30 4.63 -13.92 8.96
CA VAL A 30 4.78 -15.37 8.77
C VAL A 30 3.41 -16.06 8.81
N LYS A 31 3.22 -17.14 8.05
CA LYS A 31 1.98 -17.93 8.09
C LYS A 31 1.81 -18.72 9.40
N GLY A 32 2.91 -19.03 10.11
CA GLY A 32 2.90 -19.80 11.36
C GLY A 32 4.29 -19.94 12.00
N VAL A 33 4.32 -20.54 13.19
CA VAL A 33 5.55 -20.78 13.98
C VAL A 33 6.21 -22.08 13.50
N GLY A 34 7.46 -22.02 13.00
CA GLY A 34 8.20 -23.20 12.50
C GLY A 34 9.23 -22.89 11.42
N ARG A 35 9.48 -23.84 10.50
CA ARG A 35 10.30 -23.65 9.27
C ARG A 35 9.56 -22.79 8.23
N SER A 36 9.14 -21.59 8.62
CA SER A 36 8.43 -20.66 7.74
C SER A 36 9.38 -19.67 7.06
N CYS A 37 8.87 -19.04 6.00
CA CYS A 37 9.46 -17.90 5.35
C CYS A 37 8.69 -16.62 5.71
N ILE A 38 9.34 -15.48 5.51
CA ILE A 38 8.73 -14.16 5.58
C ILE A 38 7.81 -14.01 4.37
N ILE A 39 6.51 -13.96 4.56
CA ILE A 39 5.53 -13.77 3.48
C ILE A 39 5.39 -12.30 3.09
N ALA A 40 5.72 -11.39 4.02
CA ALA A 40 5.88 -9.97 3.76
C ALA A 40 6.82 -9.35 4.79
N SER A 41 7.74 -8.51 4.34
CA SER A 41 8.64 -7.72 5.18
C SER A 41 8.16 -6.28 5.22
N SER A 42 8.10 -5.65 6.41
CA SER A 42 7.83 -4.22 6.48
C SER A 42 8.94 -3.39 5.85
N ASN A 43 8.65 -2.12 5.56
CA ASN A 43 9.65 -1.19 5.02
C ASN A 43 10.83 -1.06 5.99
N GLU A 44 10.57 -1.04 7.30
CA GLU A 44 11.61 -1.03 8.33
C GLU A 44 12.44 -2.31 8.37
N ALA A 45 11.87 -3.48 8.06
CA ALA A 45 12.65 -4.72 7.96
C ALA A 45 13.50 -4.76 6.67
N LYS A 46 13.00 -4.18 5.58
CA LYS A 46 13.71 -4.09 4.29
C LYS A 46 14.99 -3.26 4.39
N THR A 47 15.07 -2.27 5.28
CA THR A 47 16.31 -1.48 5.50
C THR A 47 17.46 -2.33 6.05
N PHE A 48 17.15 -3.44 6.73
CA PHE A 48 18.12 -4.45 7.19
C PHE A 48 18.39 -5.55 6.15
N GLY A 49 17.82 -5.45 4.95
CA GLY A 49 17.97 -6.44 3.88
C GLY A 49 17.03 -7.65 3.98
N VAL A 50 16.07 -7.66 4.92
CA VAL A 50 15.06 -8.73 5.00
C VAL A 50 14.12 -8.61 3.81
N LYS A 51 13.99 -9.70 3.03
CA LYS A 51 13.15 -9.77 1.83
C LYS A 51 11.96 -10.70 2.03
N THR A 52 10.89 -10.47 1.27
CA THR A 52 9.83 -11.47 1.09
C THR A 52 10.42 -12.78 0.52
N GLY A 53 9.99 -13.92 1.04
CA GLY A 53 10.53 -15.25 0.72
C GLY A 53 11.73 -15.67 1.57
N CYS A 54 12.36 -14.75 2.31
CA CYS A 54 13.49 -15.05 3.19
C CYS A 54 13.10 -16.06 4.27
N ARG A 55 13.98 -17.02 4.61
CA ARG A 55 13.73 -17.94 5.72
C ARG A 55 13.75 -17.18 7.03
N VAL A 56 12.89 -17.53 8.00
CA VAL A 56 12.89 -16.87 9.32
C VAL A 56 14.26 -16.84 9.98
N ARG A 57 15.05 -17.92 9.85
CA ARG A 57 16.42 -17.98 10.38
C ARG A 57 17.33 -16.93 9.76
N GLU A 58 17.26 -16.75 8.45
CA GLU A 58 18.07 -15.77 7.71
C GLU A 58 17.60 -14.35 8.04
N ALA A 59 16.29 -14.11 8.11
CA ALA A 59 15.73 -12.82 8.52
C ALA A 59 16.21 -12.40 9.93
N ARG A 60 16.31 -13.34 10.88
CA ARG A 60 16.86 -13.09 12.22
C ARG A 60 18.35 -12.81 12.24
N LEU A 61 19.11 -13.32 11.27
CA LEU A 61 20.54 -13.01 11.13
C LEU A 61 20.72 -11.60 10.54
N LEU A 62 19.93 -11.25 9.53
CA LEU A 62 19.94 -9.93 8.89
C LEU A 62 19.42 -8.83 9.83
N CYS A 63 18.36 -9.12 10.58
CA CYS A 63 17.73 -8.20 11.52
C CYS A 63 17.49 -8.89 12.86
N PRO A 64 18.43 -8.82 13.81
CA PRO A 64 18.30 -9.47 15.12
C PRO A 64 17.11 -8.97 15.96
N ILE A 65 16.65 -7.74 15.69
CA ILE A 65 15.51 -7.10 16.38
C ILE A 65 14.17 -7.32 15.65
N ILE A 66 14.13 -8.17 14.61
CA ILE A 66 12.91 -8.39 13.83
C ILE A 66 11.79 -8.98 14.70
N THR A 67 10.61 -8.37 14.61
CA THR A 67 9.40 -8.91 15.23
C THR A 67 8.66 -9.79 14.22
N LEU A 68 8.51 -11.08 14.53
CA LEU A 68 7.72 -11.98 13.70
C LEU A 68 6.24 -11.89 14.07
N VAL A 69 5.40 -11.63 13.08
CA VAL A 69 3.95 -11.42 13.28
C VAL A 69 3.18 -12.46 12.46
N PRO A 70 2.21 -13.18 13.05
CA PRO A 70 1.37 -14.09 12.27
C PRO A 70 0.53 -13.33 11.25
N ALA A 71 0.38 -13.91 10.07
CA ALA A 71 -0.50 -13.38 9.03
C ALA A 71 -1.96 -13.38 9.51
N ASN A 72 -2.67 -12.28 9.25
CA ASN A 72 -4.12 -12.19 9.40
C ASN A 72 -4.74 -11.97 8.01
N PHE A 73 -5.12 -13.07 7.35
CA PHE A 73 -5.66 -13.03 6.00
C PHE A 73 -7.05 -12.38 5.94
N ASP A 74 -7.88 -12.55 6.97
CA ASP A 74 -9.22 -11.95 7.03
C ASP A 74 -9.16 -10.42 7.12
N LEU A 75 -8.25 -9.91 7.96
CA LEU A 75 -7.95 -8.47 8.03
C LEU A 75 -7.51 -7.93 6.67
N CYS A 76 -6.57 -8.62 6.02
CA CYS A 76 -6.08 -8.20 4.70
C CYS A 76 -7.20 -8.23 3.67
N LEU A 77 -8.00 -9.30 3.62
CA LEU A 77 -9.12 -9.39 2.69
C LEU A 77 -10.17 -8.30 2.91
N ALA A 78 -10.46 -7.95 4.18
CA ALA A 78 -11.35 -6.85 4.51
C ALA A 78 -10.80 -5.50 4.00
N SER A 79 -9.50 -5.25 4.15
CA SER A 79 -8.85 -4.05 3.60
C SER A 79 -8.82 -4.04 2.07
N THR A 80 -8.60 -5.18 1.40
CA THR A 80 -8.70 -5.30 -0.06
C THR A 80 -10.10 -4.94 -0.56
N ARG A 81 -11.18 -5.31 0.15
CA ARG A 81 -12.55 -4.93 -0.24
C ARG A 81 -12.72 -3.41 -0.27
N LYS A 82 -12.19 -2.70 0.75
CA LYS A 82 -12.22 -1.23 0.79
C LYS A 82 -11.41 -0.61 -0.34
N LEU A 83 -10.24 -1.18 -0.68
CA LEU A 83 -9.43 -0.74 -1.83
C LEU A 83 -10.18 -0.90 -3.15
N LYS A 84 -10.85 -2.04 -3.35
CA LYS A 84 -11.67 -2.30 -4.53
C LYS A 84 -12.80 -1.29 -4.66
N GLU A 85 -13.53 -1.06 -3.58
CA GLU A 85 -14.58 -0.04 -3.54
C GLU A 85 -14.01 1.34 -3.90
N LEU A 86 -12.87 1.73 -3.32
CA LEU A 86 -12.20 2.98 -3.67
C LEU A 86 -11.87 3.06 -5.17
N PHE A 87 -11.28 2.02 -5.76
CA PHE A 87 -10.94 2.03 -7.18
C PHE A 87 -12.16 2.16 -8.08
N HIS A 88 -13.27 1.48 -7.75
CA HIS A 88 -14.53 1.61 -8.48
C HIS A 88 -15.17 3.00 -8.37
N HIS A 89 -14.91 3.75 -7.29
CA HIS A 89 -15.32 5.15 -7.20
C HIS A 89 -14.47 6.09 -8.06
N LEU A 90 -13.20 5.74 -8.30
CA LEU A 90 -12.25 6.57 -9.05
C LEU A 90 -12.23 6.27 -10.54
N CYS A 91 -12.58 5.05 -10.94
CA CYS A 91 -12.43 4.55 -12.30
C CYS A 91 -13.59 3.63 -12.70
N PRO A 92 -14.19 3.81 -13.90
CA PRO A 92 -15.26 2.95 -14.39
C PRO A 92 -14.77 1.54 -14.79
N HIS A 93 -13.48 1.39 -15.11
CA HIS A 93 -12.89 0.16 -15.62
C HIS A 93 -11.69 -0.26 -14.78
N VAL A 94 -11.94 -1.14 -13.81
CA VAL A 94 -10.94 -1.62 -12.85
C VAL A 94 -10.73 -3.12 -13.04
N ASP A 95 -9.49 -3.50 -13.30
CA ASP A 95 -9.05 -4.89 -13.32
C ASP A 95 -8.25 -5.19 -12.05
N ILE A 96 -8.82 -6.01 -11.17
CA ILE A 96 -8.12 -6.45 -9.95
C ILE A 96 -7.24 -7.63 -10.28
N PHE A 97 -5.94 -7.52 -9.98
CA PHE A 97 -4.96 -8.57 -10.25
C PHE A 97 -4.63 -9.40 -9.01
N SER A 98 -4.50 -8.78 -7.84
CA SER A 98 -4.20 -9.45 -6.58
C SER A 98 -4.92 -8.80 -5.38
N LEU A 99 -4.46 -9.07 -4.14
CA LEU A 99 -4.98 -8.41 -2.93
C LEU A 99 -4.58 -6.92 -2.84
N ASP A 100 -3.43 -6.58 -3.41
CA ASP A 100 -2.75 -5.29 -3.32
C ASP A 100 -2.46 -4.66 -4.69
N GLU A 101 -2.84 -5.32 -5.78
CA GLU A 101 -2.55 -4.92 -7.15
C GLU A 101 -3.80 -4.76 -8.02
N ALA A 102 -3.88 -3.64 -8.74
CA ALA A 102 -4.97 -3.33 -9.67
C ALA A 102 -4.51 -2.48 -10.85
N PHE A 103 -5.23 -2.59 -11.96
CA PHE A 103 -5.11 -1.72 -13.13
C PHE A 103 -6.38 -0.88 -13.30
N LEU A 104 -6.22 0.43 -13.43
CA LEU A 104 -7.30 1.38 -13.65
C LEU A 104 -7.20 1.92 -15.07
N ASN A 105 -8.16 1.57 -15.92
CA ASN A 105 -8.22 2.03 -17.31
C ASN A 105 -9.02 3.33 -17.40
N MET A 106 -8.30 4.44 -17.62
CA MET A 106 -8.85 5.79 -17.73
C MET A 106 -8.82 6.31 -19.17
N THR A 107 -8.79 5.41 -20.16
CA THR A 107 -8.82 5.80 -21.58
C THR A 107 -10.12 6.55 -21.90
N GLY A 108 -10.02 7.79 -22.37
CA GLY A 108 -11.19 8.63 -22.69
C GLY A 108 -11.94 9.18 -21.46
N CYS A 109 -11.34 9.13 -20.28
CA CYS A 109 -11.94 9.58 -19.01
C CYS A 109 -11.36 10.91 -18.51
N GLU A 110 -10.84 11.76 -19.39
CA GLU A 110 -10.15 13.01 -19.01
C GLU A 110 -11.06 13.99 -18.27
N ILE A 111 -12.34 14.05 -18.66
CA ILE A 111 -13.36 14.88 -17.98
C ILE A 111 -13.58 14.38 -16.54
N LEU A 112 -13.75 13.07 -16.36
CA LEU A 112 -13.92 12.45 -15.05
C LEU A 112 -12.70 12.70 -14.15
N MET A 113 -11.48 12.56 -14.68
CA MET A 113 -10.26 12.86 -13.92
C MET A 113 -10.25 14.29 -13.41
N ARG A 114 -10.59 15.26 -14.26
CA ARG A 114 -10.66 16.69 -13.87
C ARG A 114 -11.73 16.94 -12.81
N GLN A 115 -12.90 16.31 -12.94
CA GLN A 115 -13.97 16.40 -11.94
C GLN A 115 -13.51 15.87 -10.57
N LEU A 116 -12.90 14.68 -10.54
CA LEU A 116 -12.39 14.07 -9.31
C LEU A 116 -11.27 14.89 -8.65
N LEU A 117 -10.41 15.53 -9.46
CA LEU A 117 -9.38 16.44 -8.98
C LEU A 117 -9.97 17.71 -8.35
N HIS A 118 -11.01 18.29 -8.96
CA HIS A 118 -11.66 19.50 -8.43
C HIS A 118 -12.52 19.24 -7.18
N SER A 119 -13.10 18.05 -7.05
CA SER A 119 -13.91 17.67 -5.89
C SER A 119 -13.08 17.23 -4.67
N SER A 120 -11.76 17.15 -4.81
CA SER A 120 -10.86 16.72 -3.75
C SER A 120 -10.23 17.92 -3.04
N PRO A 121 -9.97 17.85 -1.72
CA PRO A 121 -9.27 18.93 -1.02
C PRO A 121 -7.92 19.20 -1.70
N PRO A 122 -7.45 20.46 -1.74
CA PRO A 122 -6.19 20.79 -2.38
C PRO A 122 -5.06 19.97 -1.76
N LEU A 123 -4.32 19.24 -2.61
CA LEU A 123 -3.17 18.43 -2.21
C LEU A 123 -2.20 19.36 -1.45
N GLY A 124 -1.93 19.05 -0.18
CA GLY A 124 -1.07 19.86 0.69
C GLY A 124 0.29 20.13 0.05
N GLY A 125 0.61 21.42 -0.12
CA GLY A 125 1.75 21.89 -0.89
C GLY A 125 3.09 21.66 -0.21
N GLY A 126 4.02 21.05 -0.96
CA GLY A 126 5.44 20.97 -0.60
C GLY A 126 6.28 20.80 -1.88
N GLY A 127 6.66 21.91 -2.51
CA GLY A 127 7.64 21.92 -3.60
C GLY A 127 7.26 22.80 -4.79
N ARG A 128 7.89 23.98 -4.88
CA ARG A 128 7.83 24.88 -6.03
C ARG A 128 8.31 24.15 -7.29
N GLY A 129 7.56 24.27 -8.40
CA GLY A 129 8.19 24.36 -9.73
C GLY A 129 8.05 23.20 -10.72
N ARG A 130 6.94 22.47 -10.80
CA ARG A 130 6.66 21.68 -12.02
C ARG A 130 5.17 21.68 -12.38
N CYS A 131 4.87 22.08 -13.62
CA CYS A 131 3.55 21.89 -14.23
C CYS A 131 3.32 20.37 -14.31
N SER A 132 2.56 19.81 -13.37
CA SER A 132 2.26 18.38 -13.36
C SER A 132 1.17 18.10 -14.40
N THR A 133 1.36 17.05 -15.18
CA THR A 133 0.36 16.64 -16.18
C THR A 133 -0.91 16.13 -15.50
N LEU A 134 -2.04 16.05 -16.23
CA LEU A 134 -3.31 15.55 -15.68
C LEU A 134 -3.14 14.13 -15.08
N GLU A 135 -2.31 13.32 -15.73
CA GLU A 135 -1.98 11.95 -15.31
C GLU A 135 -1.21 11.93 -14.00
N GLN A 136 -0.21 12.81 -13.85
CA GLN A 136 0.55 12.93 -12.60
C GLN A 136 -0.32 13.41 -11.44
N GLN A 137 -1.17 14.41 -11.69
CA GLN A 137 -2.12 14.89 -10.68
C GLN A 137 -3.10 13.79 -10.25
N PHE A 138 -3.62 13.02 -11.20
CA PHE A 138 -4.52 11.90 -10.90
C PHE A 138 -3.80 10.76 -10.18
N GLY A 139 -2.55 10.48 -10.53
CA GLY A 139 -1.70 9.53 -9.80
C GLY A 139 -1.54 9.94 -8.33
N HIS A 140 -1.26 11.22 -8.06
CA HIS A 140 -1.21 11.75 -6.69
C HIS A 140 -2.56 11.66 -5.97
N LEU A 141 -3.67 11.90 -6.68
CA LEU A 141 -5.00 11.72 -6.11
C LEU A 141 -5.23 10.27 -5.68
N ILE A 142 -4.94 9.28 -6.54
CA ILE A 142 -5.06 7.85 -6.21
C ILE A 142 -4.24 7.54 -4.95
N GLN A 143 -2.98 7.98 -4.91
CA GLN A 143 -2.11 7.78 -3.74
C GLN A 143 -2.68 8.43 -2.48
N SER A 144 -3.18 9.67 -2.56
CA SER A 144 -3.79 10.37 -1.42
C SER A 144 -5.02 9.62 -0.90
N ARG A 145 -5.89 9.14 -1.80
CA ARG A 145 -7.10 8.42 -1.43
C ARG A 145 -6.80 7.06 -0.79
N ILE A 146 -5.80 6.33 -1.30
CA ILE A 146 -5.33 5.09 -0.67
C ILE A 146 -4.79 5.41 0.72
N LYS A 147 -4.00 6.48 0.87
CA LYS A 147 -3.46 6.95 2.15
C LYS A 147 -4.56 7.32 3.16
N GLU A 148 -5.56 8.10 2.73
CA GLU A 148 -6.74 8.44 3.53
C GLU A 148 -7.50 7.19 3.99
N MET A 149 -7.74 6.24 3.06
CA MET A 149 -8.46 5.00 3.33
C MET A 149 -7.70 4.09 4.30
N LEU A 150 -6.38 3.97 4.14
CA LEU A 150 -5.53 3.17 5.01
C LEU A 150 -5.24 3.85 6.35
N GLY A 151 -5.47 5.15 6.49
CA GLY A 151 -5.35 5.90 7.73
C GLY A 151 -4.05 6.70 7.86
N THR A 152 -4.07 7.65 8.78
CA THR A 152 -3.08 8.73 8.94
C THR A 152 -1.64 8.28 9.14
N TRP A 153 -1.41 7.08 9.67
CA TRP A 153 -0.07 6.55 9.85
C TRP A 153 0.57 6.12 8.52
N TYR A 154 -0.18 5.48 7.63
CA TYR A 154 0.32 5.15 6.29
C TYR A 154 0.56 6.40 5.46
N SER A 155 -0.21 7.47 5.69
CA SER A 155 0.01 8.76 5.04
C SER A 155 1.37 9.38 5.35
N ALA A 156 1.93 9.10 6.54
CA ALA A 156 3.19 9.64 7.05
C ALA A 156 4.45 8.84 6.65
N MET A 157 4.27 7.67 6.01
CA MET A 157 5.32 6.92 5.33
C MET A 157 5.52 7.41 3.89
#